data_AF-A0A0A0J6H3-F1
#
_entry.id   AF-A0A0A0J6H3-F1
#
_cell.length_a   1.000
_cell.length_b   1.000
_cell.length_c   1.000
_cell.angle_alpha   90.00
_cell.angle_beta   90.00
_cell.angle_gamma   90.00
#
_symmetry.space_group_name_H-M   'P 1'
#
loop_
_entity.id
_entity.type
_entity.pdbx_description
1 polymer ?
#
loop_
_entity_poly.entity_id
_entity_poly.type
_entity_poly.pdbx_seq_one_letter_code
_entity_poly.pdbx_strand_id
1 'polypeptide(L)'
;MRVGTPLEWATTLGVGPDDLPAASRVVLRGAVVIDEAIVKLRTTFHGCPDPELEKGLIQLEHQMGRSLDQIEDLHAEIRKELD
;
A
#
# COMPACT_ATOMS: atom_id res chain seq x y z
N MET A 1 -2.52 -7.66 -14.09
CA MET A 1 -2.52 -6.18 -14.01
C MET A 1 -1.43 -5.68 -14.94
N ARG A 2 -1.64 -4.65 -15.75
CA ARG A 2 -0.55 -4.07 -16.56
C ARG A 2 0.28 -3.20 -15.62
N VAL A 3 1.60 -3.44 -15.59
CA VAL A 3 2.55 -2.57 -14.90
C VAL A 3 2.68 -1.29 -15.72
N GLY A 4 2.39 -0.14 -15.12
CA GLY A 4 2.59 1.17 -15.75
C GLY A 4 4.08 1.44 -15.97
N THR A 5 4.42 2.20 -17.00
CA THR A 5 5.80 2.66 -17.26
C THR A 5 6.27 3.64 -16.18
N PRO A 6 7.59 3.84 -15.99
CA PRO A 6 8.11 4.84 -15.05
C PRO A 6 7.53 6.23 -15.27
N LEU A 7 7.33 6.63 -16.53
CA LEU A 7 6.75 7.94 -16.85
C LEU A 7 5.28 8.05 -16.42
N GLU A 8 4.49 6.99 -16.61
CA GLU A 8 3.11 6.94 -16.14
C GLU A 8 3.04 7.03 -14.61
N TRP A 9 3.93 6.34 -13.90
CA TRP A 9 4.02 6.41 -12.44
C TRP A 9 4.54 7.75 -11.92
N ALA A 10 5.56 8.32 -12.55
CA ALA A 10 6.07 9.66 -12.23
C ALA A 10 4.97 10.71 -12.39
N THR A 11 4.20 10.63 -13.49
CA THR A 11 3.03 11.48 -13.73
C THR A 11 1.96 11.28 -12.65
N THR A 12 1.65 10.03 -12.30
CA THR A 12 0.65 9.68 -11.26
C THR A 12 1.04 10.25 -9.89
N LEU A 13 2.32 10.19 -9.55
CA LEU A 13 2.85 10.70 -8.29
C LEU A 13 3.17 12.20 -8.32
N GLY A 14 3.02 12.87 -9.47
CA GLY A 14 3.31 14.29 -9.63
C GLY A 14 4.78 14.65 -9.46
N VAL A 15 5.69 13.74 -9.80
CA VAL A 15 7.14 13.90 -9.66
C VAL A 15 7.87 13.73 -10.99
N GLY A 16 9.12 14.20 -11.07
CA GLY A 16 9.99 13.90 -12.20
C GLY A 16 10.43 12.42 -12.22
N PRO A 17 10.86 11.87 -13.38
CA PRO A 17 11.37 10.50 -13.46
C PRO A 17 12.53 10.22 -12.48
N ASP A 18 13.41 11.20 -12.27
CA ASP A 18 14.56 11.08 -11.36
C ASP A 18 14.14 10.99 -9.88
N ASP A 19 12.98 11.57 -9.52
CA ASP A 19 12.43 11.58 -8.17
C ASP A 19 11.54 10.35 -7.88
N LEU A 20 11.20 9.56 -8.90
CA LEU A 20 10.29 8.43 -8.82
C LEU A 20 10.72 7.36 -7.76
N PRO A 21 12.00 6.99 -7.62
CA PRO A 21 12.44 6.08 -6.55
C PRO A 21 12.14 6.60 -5.15
N ALA A 22 12.35 7.91 -4.93
CA ALA A 22 12.13 8.54 -3.64
C ALA A 22 10.64 8.64 -3.34
N ALA A 23 9.84 9.06 -4.32
CA ALA A 23 8.39 9.17 -4.22
C ALA A 23 7.72 7.81 -3.95
N SER A 24 8.08 6.77 -4.70
CA SER A 24 7.56 5.41 -4.49
C SER A 24 7.91 4.86 -3.11
N ARG A 25 9.12 5.14 -2.59
CA ARG A 25 9.50 4.78 -1.22
C ARG A 25 8.67 5.50 -0.15
N VAL A 26 8.25 6.74 -0.41
CA VAL A 26 7.36 7.49 0.50
C VAL A 26 5.97 6.86 0.50
N VAL A 27 5.43 6.51 -0.68
CA VAL A 27 4.14 5.83 -0.80
C VAL A 27 4.16 4.48 -0.07
N LEU A 28 5.19 3.66 -0.30
CA LEU A 28 5.34 2.38 0.39
C LEU A 28 5.36 2.54 1.92
N ARG A 29 6.13 3.49 2.44
CA ARG A 29 6.15 3.76 3.89
C ARG A 29 4.78 4.20 4.42
N GLY A 30 4.05 5.03 3.67
CA GLY A 30 2.68 5.42 4.03
C GLY A 30 1.73 4.23 4.07
N ALA A 31 1.82 3.33 3.09
CA ALA A 31 1.02 2.11 3.04
C ALA A 31 1.30 1.18 4.22
N VAL A 32 2.56 0.98 4.59
CA VAL A 32 2.95 0.19 5.77
C VAL A 32 2.32 0.76 7.05
N VAL A 33 2.38 2.07 7.25
CA VAL A 33 1.79 2.71 8.44
C VAL A 33 0.26 2.53 8.50
N ILE A 34 -0.41 2.59 7.35
CA ILE A 34 -1.86 2.36 7.27
C ILE A 34 -2.19 0.90 7.59
N ASP A 35 -1.44 -0.05 7.04
CA ASP A 35 -1.61 -1.48 7.32
C ASP A 35 -1.44 -1.80 8.81
N GLU A 36 -0.37 -1.29 9.44
CA GLU A 36 -0.13 -1.44 10.88
C GLU A 36 -1.29 -0.86 11.72
N ALA A 37 -1.84 0.29 11.31
CA ALA A 37 -2.99 0.90 11.98
C ALA A 37 -4.25 0.04 11.85
N ILE A 38 -4.48 -0.59 10.69
CA ILE A 38 -5.62 -1.48 10.45
C ILE A 38 -5.47 -2.78 11.24
N VAL A 39 -4.28 -3.39 11.27
CA VAL A 39 -4.00 -4.56 12.11
C VAL A 39 -4.25 -4.26 13.59
N LYS A 40 -3.82 -3.08 14.06
CA LYS A 40 -4.09 -2.63 15.43
C LYS A 40 -5.58 -2.44 15.69
N LEU A 41 -6.32 -1.87 14.73
CA LEU A 41 -7.76 -1.69 14.83
C LEU A 41 -8.47 -3.05 14.92
N ARG A 42 -8.18 -3.99 14.01
CA ARG A 42 -8.74 -5.36 14.04
C ARG A 42 -8.43 -6.06 15.36
N THR A 43 -7.21 -5.93 15.86
CA THR A 43 -6.80 -6.55 17.13
C THR A 43 -7.54 -5.93 18.33
N THR A 44 -7.76 -4.62 18.31
CA THR A 44 -8.47 -3.90 19.39
C THR A 44 -9.95 -4.31 19.47
N PHE A 45 -10.57 -4.58 18.32
CA PHE A 45 -11.98 -4.97 18.21
C PHE A 45 -12.19 -6.48 18.11
N HIS A 46 -11.18 -7.29 18.40
CA HIS A 46 -11.31 -8.74 18.36
C HIS A 46 -12.29 -9.24 19.42
N GLY A 47 -13.29 -10.03 19.00
CA GLY A 47 -14.36 -10.50 19.87
C GLY A 47 -15.29 -9.40 20.38
N CYS A 48 -15.38 -8.27 19.67
CA CYS A 48 -16.31 -7.20 20.04
C CYS A 48 -17.78 -7.66 19.88
N PRO A 49 -18.72 -7.05 20.62
CA PRO A 49 -20.12 -7.50 20.63
C PRO A 49 -20.89 -7.19 19.33
N ASP A 50 -20.27 -6.51 18.37
CA ASP A 50 -20.82 -6.23 17.05
C ASP A 50 -20.10 -7.09 15.98
N PRO A 51 -20.70 -8.22 15.56
CA PRO A 51 -20.10 -9.13 14.59
C PRO A 51 -19.90 -8.51 13.19
N GLU A 52 -20.73 -7.54 12.79
CA GLU A 52 -20.61 -6.91 11.48
C GLU A 52 -19.42 -5.94 11.47
N LEU A 53 -19.17 -5.24 12.59
CA LEU A 53 -17.97 -4.43 12.77
C LEU A 53 -16.70 -5.30 12.71
N GLU A 54 -16.64 -6.41 13.47
CA GLU A 54 -15.48 -7.31 13.45
C GLU A 54 -15.21 -7.87 12.04
N LYS A 55 -16.27 -8.31 11.35
CA LYS A 55 -16.17 -8.79 9.97
C LYS A 55 -15.69 -7.71 9.00
N GLY A 56 -16.18 -6.48 9.16
CA GLY A 56 -15.74 -5.33 8.36
C GLY A 56 -14.24 -5.03 8.53
N LEU A 57 -13.73 -5.12 9.76
CA LEU A 57 -12.31 -4.91 10.05
C LEU A 57 -11.41 -6.01 9.46
N ILE A 58 -11.86 -7.26 9.49
CA ILE A 58 -11.13 -8.37 8.84
C ILE A 58 -11.09 -8.17 7.31
N GLN A 59 -12.19 -7.73 6.71
CA GLN A 59 -12.22 -7.45 5.27
C GLN A 59 -11.31 -6.28 4.90
N LEU A 60 -11.29 -5.23 5.72
CA LEU A 60 -10.42 -4.07 5.55
C LEU A 60 -8.94 -4.48 5.61
N GLU A 61 -8.54 -5.27 6.61
CA GLU A 61 -7.17 -5.81 6.73
C GLU A 61 -6.77 -6.60 5.48
N HIS A 62 -7.61 -7.53 5.03
CA HIS A 62 -7.31 -8.30 3.82
C HIS A 62 -7.20 -7.45 2.55
N GLN A 63 -8.03 -6.40 2.43
CA GLN A 63 -7.97 -5.47 1.30
C GLN A 63 -6.70 -4.61 1.34
N MET A 64 -6.32 -4.15 2.54
CA MET A 64 -5.12 -3.36 2.72
C MET A 64 -3.86 -4.19 2.44
N GLY A 65 -3.76 -5.41 2.97
CA GLY A 65 -2.62 -6.30 2.72
C GLY A 65 -2.37 -6.53 1.23
N ARG A 66 -3.43 -6.83 0.46
CA ARG A 66 -3.31 -6.95 -1.01
C ARG A 66 -2.85 -5.67 -1.70
N SER A 67 -3.26 -4.52 -1.17
CA SER A 67 -2.85 -3.22 -1.72
C SER A 67 -1.40 -2.92 -1.38
N LEU A 68 -0.95 -3.29 -0.17
CA LEU A 68 0.44 -3.18 0.25
C LEU A 68 1.36 -4.04 -0.62
N ASP A 69 1.00 -5.30 -0.88
CA ASP A 69 1.74 -6.19 -1.78
C ASP A 69 1.94 -5.54 -3.17
N GLN A 70 0.88 -4.95 -3.73
CA GLN A 70 0.94 -4.27 -5.03
C GLN A 70 1.85 -3.03 -5.01
N ILE A 71 1.89 -2.31 -3.89
CA ILE A 71 2.75 -1.13 -3.72
C ILE A 71 4.22 -1.56 -3.53
N GLU A 72 4.46 -2.68 -2.83
CA GLU A 72 5.79 -3.28 -2.70
C GLU A 72 6.33 -3.75 -4.05
N ASP A 73 5.51 -4.45 -4.83
CA ASP A 73 5.84 -4.88 -6.20
C ASP A 73 6.19 -3.68 -7.07
N LEU A 74 5.36 -2.62 -7.06
CA LEU A 74 5.61 -1.38 -7.78
C LEU A 74 6.95 -0.74 -7.38
N HIS A 75 7.23 -0.64 -6.08
CA HIS A 75 8.49 -0.06 -5.61
C HIS A 75 9.70 -0.90 -6.05
N ALA A 76 9.58 -2.22 -6.03
CA ALA A 76 10.63 -3.13 -6.49
C ALA A 76 10.87 -3.03 -8.01
N GLU A 77 9.82 -2.89 -8.81
CA GLU A 77 9.91 -2.68 -10.26
C GLU A 77 10.58 -1.35 -10.61
N ILE A 78 10.15 -0.24 -9.98
CA ILE A 78 10.78 1.08 -10.15
C ILE A 78 12.28 1.02 -9.86
N ARG A 79 12.69 0.29 -8.80
CA ARG A 79 14.11 0.14 -8.48
C ARG A 79 14.87 -0.66 -9.53
N LYS A 80 14.29 -1.75 -10.04
CA LYS A 80 14.93 -2.59 -11.08
C LYS A 80 15.10 -1.86 -12.41
N GLU A 81 14.21 -0.95 -12.76
CA GLU A 81 14.29 -0.20 -14.03
C GLU A 81 15.28 0.97 -14.00
N LEU A 82 15.74 1.35 -12.80
CA LEU A 82 16.64 2.49 -12.58
C LEU A 82 18.04 2.09 -12.08
N ASP A 83 18.25 0.79 -11.82
CA ASP A 83 19.57 0.16 -11.62
C ASP A 83 20.17 -0.26 -12.98
#